data_AF-A0A6P7FRB1-F1
#
_entry.id   AF-A0A6P7FRB1-F1
#
_cell.length_a   1.000
_cell.length_b   1.000
_cell.length_c   1.000
_cell.angle_alpha   90.00
_cell.angle_beta   90.00
_cell.angle_gamma   90.00
#
_symmetry.space_group_name_H-M   'P 1'
#
loop_
_entity.id
_entity.type
_entity.pdbx_description
1 polymer ?
#
loop_
_entity_poly.entity_id
_entity_poly.type
_entity_poly.pdbx_seq_one_letter_code
_entity_poly.pdbx_strand_id
1 'polypeptide(L)'
;MAYESLYQPDPLDFHPCDVPSGLKDYKLSEITDDQQIELNNFKLDRIKEDHIYLKNHPEIKFIVNNLIRAVLKKRPQFDIEAFFVDYLLNNRIYFQELIEKFKLERNTSGSFISSNSDSFDNDSSSSEYLSI
;
A
#
# COMPACT_ATOMS: atom_id res chain seq x y z
N MET A 1 -34.24 -51.22 -12.25
CA MET A 1 -34.24 -49.83 -12.75
C MET A 1 -33.91 -48.94 -11.56
N ALA A 2 -32.64 -48.56 -11.41
CA ALA A 2 -32.20 -47.70 -10.33
C ALA A 2 -32.42 -46.24 -10.73
N TYR A 3 -32.98 -45.49 -9.79
CA TYR A 3 -33.24 -44.06 -9.81
C TYR A 3 -31.92 -43.31 -9.98
N GLU A 4 -31.77 -42.62 -11.11
CA GLU A 4 -30.72 -41.64 -11.30
C GLU A 4 -31.12 -40.39 -10.52
N SER A 5 -30.63 -40.25 -9.29
CA SER A 5 -30.88 -39.06 -8.48
C SER A 5 -30.20 -37.88 -9.13
N LEU A 6 -30.98 -36.98 -9.71
CA LEU A 6 -30.54 -35.68 -10.22
C LEU A 6 -30.01 -34.84 -9.05
N TYR A 7 -28.71 -34.95 -8.77
CA TYR A 7 -28.03 -34.02 -7.88
C TYR A 7 -28.07 -32.63 -8.51
N GLN A 8 -28.92 -31.75 -7.99
CA GLN A 8 -28.91 -30.34 -8.30
C GLN A 8 -28.10 -29.65 -7.20
N PRO A 9 -26.87 -29.16 -7.49
CA PRO A 9 -26.12 -28.42 -6.49
C PRO A 9 -26.90 -27.17 -6.07
N ASP A 10 -26.95 -26.91 -4.76
CA ASP A 10 -27.59 -25.72 -4.21
C ASP A 10 -26.87 -24.48 -4.77
N PRO A 11 -27.57 -23.57 -5.48
CA PRO A 11 -26.95 -22.38 -6.09
C PRO A 11 -26.34 -21.41 -5.08
N LEU A 12 -26.52 -21.63 -3.77
CA LEU A 12 -25.94 -20.83 -2.70
C LEU A 12 -24.78 -21.54 -1.98
N ASP A 13 -24.50 -22.80 -2.28
CA ASP A 13 -23.37 -23.54 -1.70
C ASP A 13 -22.10 -23.31 -2.52
N PHE A 14 -21.51 -22.13 -2.33
CA PHE A 14 -20.22 -21.78 -2.94
C PHE A 14 -19.10 -22.32 -2.06
N HIS A 15 -18.66 -23.57 -2.29
CA HIS A 15 -17.41 -24.02 -1.70
C HIS A 15 -16.23 -23.44 -2.49
N PRO A 16 -15.18 -22.89 -1.85
CA PRO A 16 -14.01 -22.32 -2.55
C PRO A 16 -13.20 -23.35 -3.38
N CYS A 17 -13.57 -24.62 -3.32
CA CYS A 17 -13.02 -25.72 -4.11
C CYS A 17 -13.92 -26.16 -5.27
N ASP A 18 -15.13 -25.60 -5.37
CA ASP A 18 -16.04 -25.91 -6.47
C ASP A 18 -15.64 -25.10 -7.70
N VAL A 19 -15.43 -25.81 -8.80
CA VAL A 19 -15.12 -25.22 -10.09
C VAL A 19 -16.37 -24.52 -10.62
N PRO A 20 -16.36 -23.19 -10.87
CA PRO A 20 -17.51 -22.53 -11.46
C PRO A 20 -17.89 -23.25 -12.75
N SER A 21 -19.19 -23.53 -12.88
CA SER A 21 -19.72 -24.27 -14.03
C SER A 21 -19.25 -23.61 -15.34
N GLY A 22 -18.57 -24.39 -16.18
CA GLY A 22 -18.04 -23.92 -17.47
C GLY A 22 -16.57 -23.48 -17.46
N LEU A 23 -15.86 -23.57 -16.33
CA LEU A 23 -14.41 -23.37 -16.25
C LEU A 23 -13.69 -24.70 -15.97
N LYS A 24 -12.39 -24.76 -16.30
CA LYS A 24 -11.49 -25.86 -15.87
C LYS A 24 -11.14 -25.68 -14.40
N ASP A 25 -10.76 -26.78 -13.73
CA ASP A 25 -10.26 -26.76 -12.35
C ASP A 25 -9.23 -25.64 -12.15
N TYR A 26 -9.60 -24.60 -11.41
CA TYR A 26 -8.67 -23.52 -11.06
C TYR A 26 -8.01 -23.88 -9.73
N LYS A 27 -6.69 -24.04 -9.74
CA LYS A 27 -5.95 -24.12 -8.48
C LYS A 27 -5.82 -22.69 -7.95
N LEU A 28 -6.39 -22.46 -6.77
CA LEU A 28 -6.32 -21.16 -6.09
C LEU A 28 -4.86 -20.65 -5.90
N SER A 29 -3.89 -21.56 -5.97
CA SER A 29 -2.45 -21.28 -5.88
C SER A 29 -1.76 -20.90 -7.20
N GLU A 30 -2.45 -20.96 -8.34
CA GLU A 30 -1.84 -20.80 -9.65
C GLU A 30 -2.43 -19.56 -10.35
N ILE A 31 -1.83 -18.41 -10.07
CA ILE A 31 -1.97 -17.23 -10.93
C ILE A 31 -1.25 -17.53 -12.25
N THR A 32 -1.91 -17.29 -13.38
CA THR A 32 -1.27 -17.47 -14.69
C THR A 32 -0.20 -16.40 -14.92
N ASP A 33 0.77 -16.66 -15.79
CA ASP A 33 1.86 -15.71 -16.07
C ASP A 33 1.32 -14.33 -16.52
N ASP A 34 0.29 -14.31 -17.38
CA ASP A 34 -0.37 -13.08 -17.83
C ASP A 34 -1.01 -12.31 -16.66
N GLN A 35 -1.72 -13.01 -15.76
CA GLN A 35 -2.31 -12.41 -14.57
C GLN A 35 -1.24 -11.91 -13.59
N GLN A 36 -0.10 -12.61 -13.50
CA GLN A 36 1.02 -12.20 -12.67
C GLN A 36 1.69 -10.94 -13.21
N ILE A 37 1.82 -10.83 -14.54
CA ILE A 37 2.32 -9.62 -15.21
C ILE A 37 1.35 -8.45 -14.97
N GLU A 38 0.06 -8.66 -15.14
CA GLU A 38 -0.96 -7.62 -14.86
C GLU A 38 -0.91 -7.16 -13.40
N LEU A 39 -0.84 -8.12 -12.46
CA LEU A 39 -0.71 -7.84 -11.04
C LEU A 39 0.57 -7.06 -10.71
N ASN A 40 1.68 -7.39 -11.35
CA ASN A 40 2.95 -6.69 -11.16
C ASN A 40 2.88 -5.25 -11.69
N ASN A 41 2.30 -5.04 -12.87
CA ASN A 41 2.10 -3.69 -13.42
C ASN A 41 1.20 -2.85 -12.51
N PHE A 42 0.09 -3.42 -12.05
CA PHE A 42 -0.80 -2.76 -11.09
C PHE A 42 -0.07 -2.36 -9.80
N LYS A 43 0.74 -3.26 -9.23
CA LYS A 43 1.54 -2.96 -8.04
C LYS A 43 2.54 -1.84 -8.29
N LEU A 44 3.23 -1.86 -9.43
CA LEU A 44 4.20 -0.83 -9.79
C LEU A 44 3.55 0.54 -9.92
N ASP A 45 2.40 0.61 -10.58
CA ASP A 45 1.67 1.87 -10.72
C ASP A 45 1.18 2.38 -9.38
N ARG A 46 0.70 1.49 -8.51
CA ARG A 46 0.31 1.87 -7.15
C ARG A 46 1.48 2.40 -6.32
N ILE A 47 2.64 1.76 -6.41
CA ILE A 47 3.87 2.22 -5.74
C ILE A 47 4.26 3.62 -6.22
N LYS A 48 4.19 3.88 -7.54
CA LYS A 48 4.47 5.20 -8.10
C LYS A 48 3.51 6.27 -7.55
N GLU A 49 2.21 5.97 -7.50
CA GLU A 49 1.19 6.86 -6.93
C GLU A 49 1.49 7.18 -5.45
N ASP A 50 1.79 6.16 -4.66
CA ASP A 50 2.11 6.32 -3.23
C ASP A 50 3.38 7.16 -3.04
N HIS A 51 4.40 6.97 -3.88
CA HIS A 51 5.61 7.80 -3.85
C HIS A 51 5.33 9.27 -4.17
N ILE A 52 4.50 9.54 -5.19
CA ILE A 52 4.09 10.90 -5.55
C ILE A 52 3.31 11.53 -4.38
N TYR A 53 2.38 10.79 -3.78
CA TYR A 53 1.62 11.23 -2.62
C TYR A 53 2.55 11.58 -1.45
N LEU A 54 3.43 10.67 -1.05
CA LEU A 54 4.37 10.89 0.06
C LEU A 54 5.36 12.04 -0.20
N LYS A 55 5.76 12.25 -1.46
CA LYS A 55 6.60 13.39 -1.86
C LYS A 55 5.86 14.72 -1.70
N ASN A 56 4.59 14.75 -2.07
CA ASN A 56 3.75 15.95 -1.98
C ASN A 56 3.26 16.23 -0.55
N HIS A 57 3.30 15.23 0.33
CA HIS A 57 2.88 15.33 1.73
C HIS A 57 4.04 15.09 2.73
N PRO A 58 5.08 15.95 2.75
CA PRO A 58 6.22 15.80 3.65
C PRO A 58 5.84 15.86 5.14
N GLU A 59 4.67 16.40 5.49
CA GLU A 59 4.09 16.36 6.82
C GLU A 59 3.89 14.92 7.34
N ILE A 60 3.60 13.96 6.45
CA ILE A 60 3.41 12.56 6.83
C ILE A 60 4.72 11.98 7.37
N LYS A 61 5.84 12.25 6.69
CA LYS A 61 7.18 11.86 7.16
C LYS A 61 7.49 12.44 8.53
N PHE A 62 7.08 13.68 8.78
CA PHE A 62 7.25 14.32 10.07
C PHE A 62 6.43 13.64 11.19
N ILE A 63 5.17 13.30 10.92
CA ILE A 63 4.30 12.57 11.87
C ILE A 63 4.90 11.20 12.20
N VAL A 64 5.29 10.44 11.17
CA VAL A 64 5.90 9.10 11.32
C VAL A 64 7.17 9.17 12.18
N ASN A 65 8.05 10.14 11.94
CA ASN A 65 9.25 10.31 12.75
C ASN A 65 8.95 10.56 14.23
N ASN A 66 7.94 11.37 14.53
CA ASN A 66 7.53 11.64 15.92
C ASN A 66 6.88 10.41 16.57
N LEU A 67 6.10 9.66 15.80
CA LEU A 67 5.50 8.41 16.25
C LEU A 67 6.58 7.36 16.61
N ILE A 68 7.57 7.18 15.73
CA ILE A 68 8.71 6.29 15.97
C ILE A 68 9.49 6.75 17.22
N ARG A 69 9.75 8.06 17.37
CA ARG A 69 10.39 8.59 18.59
C ARG A 69 9.59 8.28 19.85
N ALA A 70 8.27 8.39 19.79
CA ALA A 70 7.40 8.09 20.93
C ALA A 70 7.48 6.61 21.32
N VAL A 71 7.44 5.70 20.34
CA VAL A 71 7.62 4.27 20.58
C VAL A 71 8.99 3.97 21.16
N LEU A 72 10.06 4.50 20.57
CA LEU A 72 11.42 4.24 21.03
C LEU A 72 11.68 4.78 22.46
N LYS A 73 10.99 5.85 22.84
CA LYS A 73 11.07 6.45 24.18
C LYS A 73 10.25 5.67 25.21
N LYS A 74 9.02 5.27 24.87
CA LYS A 74 8.11 4.56 25.78
C LYS A 74 8.40 3.06 25.87
N ARG A 75 8.99 2.47 24.83
CA ARG A 75 9.30 1.04 24.68
C ARG A 75 8.14 0.14 25.15
N PRO A 76 6.96 0.24 24.51
CA PRO A 76 5.84 -0.62 24.86
C PRO A 76 6.25 -2.09 24.75
N GLN A 77 6.04 -2.87 25.81
CA GLN A 77 6.43 -4.28 25.88
C GLN A 77 5.43 -5.20 25.19
N PHE A 78 4.17 -4.77 25.10
CA PHE A 78 3.07 -5.50 24.47
C PHE A 78 2.20 -4.51 23.68
N ASP A 79 1.60 -5.01 22.60
CA ASP A 79 0.62 -4.30 21.77
C ASP A 79 1.07 -2.91 21.29
N ILE A 80 2.03 -2.90 20.37
CA ILE A 80 2.56 -1.68 19.74
C ILE A 80 1.45 -1.00 18.92
N GLU A 81 0.52 -1.77 18.36
CA GLU A 81 -0.59 -1.26 17.55
C GLU A 81 -1.55 -0.43 18.40
N ALA A 82 -2.00 -0.96 19.55
CA ALA A 82 -2.83 -0.19 20.48
C ALA A 82 -2.11 1.08 20.96
N PHE A 83 -0.80 0.99 21.24
CA PHE A 83 0.00 2.16 21.58
C PHE A 83 -0.03 3.22 20.47
N PHE A 84 0.12 2.83 19.20
CA PHE A 84 0.06 3.78 18.09
C PHE A 84 -1.30 4.46 17.98
N VAL A 85 -2.38 3.69 18.07
CA VAL A 85 -3.75 4.22 17.99
C VAL A 85 -3.99 5.21 19.12
N ASP A 86 -3.70 4.82 20.36
CA ASP A 86 -3.86 5.69 21.52
C ASP A 86 -2.99 6.94 21.41
N TYR A 87 -1.75 6.81 20.93
CA TYR A 87 -0.86 7.95 20.79
C TYR A 87 -1.37 8.94 19.73
N LEU A 88 -1.85 8.46 18.58
CA LEU A 88 -2.38 9.31 17.52
C LEU A 88 -3.68 10.01 17.93
N LEU A 89 -4.59 9.30 18.60
CA LEU A 89 -5.86 9.86 19.06
C LEU A 89 -5.66 10.90 20.16
N ASN A 90 -4.86 10.58 21.18
CA ASN A 90 -4.66 11.47 22.32
C ASN A 90 -3.80 12.70 21.99
N ASN A 91 -2.97 12.64 20.95
CA ASN A 91 -2.11 13.74 20.53
C ASN A 91 -2.55 14.40 19.22
N ARG A 92 -3.81 14.23 18.81
CA ARG A 92 -4.31 14.77 17.54
C ARG A 92 -4.10 16.28 17.39
N ILE A 93 -4.41 17.05 18.44
CA ILE A 93 -4.25 18.51 18.46
C ILE A 93 -2.76 18.88 18.35
N TYR A 94 -1.89 18.20 19.11
CA TYR A 94 -0.44 18.38 19.05
C TYR A 94 0.11 18.15 17.64
N PHE A 95 -0.36 17.11 16.94
CA PHE A 95 0.05 16.87 15.55
C PHE A 95 -0.44 17.96 14.60
N GLN A 96 -1.64 18.52 14.80
CA GLN A 96 -2.14 19.61 13.97
C GLN A 96 -1.26 20.86 14.11
N GLU A 97 -0.97 21.30 15.34
CA GLU A 97 -0.10 22.44 15.61
C GLU A 97 1.30 22.26 15.01
N LEU A 98 1.84 21.04 15.12
CA LEU A 98 3.13 20.69 14.54
C LEU A 98 3.14 20.76 13.01
N ILE A 99 2.08 20.29 12.36
CA ILE A 99 1.95 20.35 10.90
C ILE A 99 1.84 21.80 10.44
N GLU A 100 1.07 22.62 11.15
CA GLU A 100 0.95 24.06 10.87
C GLU A 100 2.30 24.77 11.00
N LYS A 101 3.03 24.50 12.08
CA LYS A 101 4.39 25.01 12.27
C LYS A 101 5.32 24.57 11.13
N PHE A 102 5.30 23.29 10.76
CA PHE A 102 6.11 22.76 9.67
C PHE A 102 5.78 23.43 8.32
N LYS A 103 4.50 23.65 8.03
CA LYS A 103 4.06 24.39 6.83
C LYS A 103 4.54 25.83 6.85
N LEU A 104 4.45 26.50 8.00
CA LEU A 104 4.94 27.88 8.17
C LEU A 104 6.45 27.98 7.93
N GLU A 105 7.23 27.07 8.53
CA GLU A 105 8.69 27.01 8.34
C GLU A 105 9.07 26.81 6.86
N ARG A 106 8.39 25.90 6.16
CA ARG A 106 8.60 25.71 4.72
C ARG A 106 8.23 26.94 3.88
N ASN A 107 7.18 27.67 4.24
CA ASN A 107 6.79 28.88 3.53
C ASN A 107 7.80 30.02 3.76
N THR A 108 8.41 30.09 4.95
CA THR A 108 9.46 31.08 5.24
C THR A 108 10.82 30.73 4.61
N SER A 109 11.18 29.44 4.51
CA SER A 109 12.43 28.98 3.91
C SER A 109 12.34 28.76 2.39
N GLY A 110 11.13 28.67 1.83
CA GLY A 110 10.87 28.47 0.39
C GLY A 110 11.26 29.64 -0.51
N SER A 111 11.59 30.81 0.06
CA SER A 111 12.10 31.95 -0.71
C SER A 111 13.57 31.84 -1.14
N PHE A 112 14.30 30.78 -0.77
CA PHE A 112 15.76 30.70 -0.97
C PHE A 112 16.27 29.56 -1.84
N ILE A 113 15.41 28.73 -2.46
CA ILE A 113 15.85 27.67 -3.38
C ILE A 113 15.06 27.76 -4.68
N SER A 114 15.39 28.76 -5.50
CA SER A 114 15.03 28.81 -6.93
C SER A 114 16.30 28.78 -7.79
N SER A 115 17.14 27.77 -7.61
CA SER A 115 18.19 27.43 -8.57
C SER A 115 18.82 26.10 -8.19
N ASN A 116 18.93 25.23 -9.20
CA ASN A 116 19.72 23.98 -9.26
C ASN A 116 18.97 22.67 -8.96
N SER A 117 18.44 22.08 -10.04
CA SER A 117 18.69 20.69 -10.46
C SER A 117 18.11 20.58 -11.87
N ASP A 118 18.90 20.84 -12.90
CA ASP A 118 19.79 19.86 -13.55
C ASP A 118 19.14 18.48 -13.72
N SER A 119 18.70 18.27 -14.95
CA SER A 119 18.69 17.02 -15.73
C SER A 119 18.80 15.71 -14.94
N PHE A 120 17.73 14.94 -14.94
CA PHE A 120 17.82 13.49 -14.82
C PHE A 120 17.32 12.86 -16.12
N ASP A 121 18.21 12.09 -16.71
CA ASP A 121 18.12 11.48 -18.02
C ASP A 121 16.91 10.56 -18.17
N ASN A 122 16.27 10.68 -19.33
CA ASN A 122 15.47 9.63 -19.93
C ASN A 122 16.44 8.52 -20.35
N ASP A 123 16.51 7.42 -19.61
CA ASP A 123 16.98 6.16 -20.17
C ASP A 123 15.86 5.11 -20.12
N SER A 124 15.36 4.87 -21.33
CA SER A 124 14.47 3.80 -21.68
C SER A 124 15.27 2.50 -21.70
N SER A 125 15.04 1.61 -20.74
CA SER A 125 15.33 0.18 -20.90
C SER A 125 14.38 -0.63 -20.03
N SER A 126 13.17 -0.87 -20.56
CA SER A 126 12.28 -1.94 -20.11
C SER A 126 12.37 -3.08 -21.11
N SER A 127 13.38 -3.94 -20.96
CA SER A 127 13.49 -5.21 -21.69
C SER A 127 14.60 -6.06 -21.08
N GLU A 128 14.43 -6.61 -19.86
CA GLU A 128 15.23 -7.78 -19.43
C GLU A 128 14.76 -8.44 -18.11
N TYR A 129 13.46 -8.51 -17.84
CA TYR A 129 12.96 -9.34 -16.73
C TYR A 129 11.76 -10.19 -17.16
N LEU A 130 11.99 -11.11 -18.10
CA LEU A 130 11.15 -12.28 -18.35
C LEU A 130 12.04 -13.47 -18.74
N SER A 131 12.82 -13.97 -17.78
CA SER A 131 13.41 -15.31 -17.82
C SER A 131 13.77 -15.71 -16.41
N ILE A 132 12.86 -16.43 -15.75
CA ILE A 132 13.05 -17.60 -14.88
C ILE A 132 11.66 -18.19 -14.62
#